data_AF-A0A8X7VD29-F1
#
_entry.id   AF-A0A8X7VD29-F1
#
_cell.length_a   1.000
_cell.length_b   1.000
_cell.length_c   1.000
_cell.angle_alpha   90.00
_cell.angle_beta   90.00
_cell.angle_gamma   90.00
#
_symmetry.space_group_name_H-M   'P 1'
#
loop_
_entity.id
_entity.type
_entity.pdbx_description
1 polymer ?
#
loop_
_entity_poly.entity_id
_entity_poly.type
_entity_poly.pdbx_seq_one_letter_code
_entity_poly.pdbx_strand_id
1 'polypeptide(L)'
;MPYSESLETYSHAFDYITELHVVCDQRIRELGPWIKEMSRLRKLVISGCTKLVSLPQLPDSLRYLEAENCESLERLDSSSSSSFEEVVGANFGNCFKLKQEARELIIRTCRFAVLPAGEQMPVNFRWQARGSSLSTKWNGTDPPTIPLMGCVLLVVKEVGDDRRKEGLDVYYCIEDGTTTTSVRHRSGIHSQRFPVLNEHLYTFEIEEKVSCGESSIFEFEVRDKTCEVRECGLNLVTTTLIHV
;
A
#
# COMPACT_ATOMS: atom_id res chain seq x y z
N MET A 1 8.03 -7.66 -32.65
CA MET A 1 6.93 -8.29 -31.90
C MET A 1 6.86 -7.65 -30.52
N PRO A 2 5.86 -6.82 -30.21
CA PRO A 2 5.55 -6.49 -28.82
C PRO A 2 5.28 -7.79 -28.04
N TYR A 3 5.68 -7.82 -26.77
CA TYR A 3 5.52 -9.00 -25.89
C TYR A 3 4.06 -9.47 -25.77
N SER A 4 3.09 -8.57 -25.98
CA SER A 4 1.64 -8.83 -25.94
C SER A 4 1.16 -9.81 -27.02
N GLU A 5 1.67 -9.72 -28.26
CA GLU A 5 1.26 -10.60 -29.36
C GLU A 5 1.66 -12.07 -29.12
N SER A 6 2.71 -12.28 -28.31
CA SER A 6 3.20 -13.63 -27.98
C SER A 6 2.36 -14.33 -26.92
N LEU A 7 1.76 -13.60 -25.98
CA LEU A 7 0.94 -14.17 -24.89
C LEU A 7 -0.48 -14.51 -25.33
N GLU A 8 -1.09 -13.72 -26.22
CA GLU A 8 -2.42 -14.04 -26.79
C GLU A 8 -2.42 -15.39 -27.53
N THR A 9 -1.28 -15.78 -28.08
CA THR A 9 -1.09 -17.08 -28.76
C THR A 9 -1.19 -18.28 -27.80
N TYR A 10 -1.00 -18.06 -26.49
CA TYR A 10 -1.05 -19.09 -25.44
C TYR A 10 -2.12 -18.78 -24.40
N SER A 11 -3.29 -18.30 -24.83
CA SER A 11 -4.40 -17.94 -23.93
C SER A 11 -4.84 -19.07 -22.98
N HIS A 12 -4.68 -20.34 -23.38
CA HIS A 12 -4.91 -21.50 -22.51
C HIS A 12 -4.03 -21.54 -21.25
N ALA A 13 -2.89 -20.85 -21.26
CA ALA A 13 -2.02 -20.72 -20.10
C ALA A 13 -2.59 -19.74 -19.05
N PHE A 14 -3.48 -18.82 -19.44
CA PHE A 14 -4.04 -17.79 -18.55
C PHE A 14 -4.78 -18.39 -17.35
N ASP A 15 -5.42 -19.55 -17.54
CA ASP A 15 -6.13 -20.28 -16.49
C ASP A 15 -5.22 -20.92 -15.43
N TYR A 16 -3.91 -20.93 -15.66
CA TYR A 16 -2.93 -21.56 -14.77
C TYR A 16 -1.95 -20.57 -14.16
N ILE A 17 -1.80 -19.39 -14.76
CA ILE A 17 -0.85 -18.38 -14.29
C ILE A 17 -1.33 -17.79 -12.95
N THR A 18 -0.51 -17.97 -11.91
CA THR A 18 -0.75 -17.40 -10.58
C THR A 18 0.14 -16.19 -10.29
N GLU A 19 1.27 -16.07 -10.99
CA GLU A 19 2.19 -14.93 -10.85
C GLU A 19 2.68 -14.51 -12.23
N LEU A 20 2.61 -13.19 -12.51
CA LEU A 20 3.06 -12.61 -13.76
C LEU A 20 4.06 -11.50 -13.49
N HIS A 21 5.23 -11.59 -14.13
CA HIS A 21 6.27 -10.58 -14.05
C HIS A 21 6.43 -9.91 -15.42
N VAL A 22 6.19 -8.62 -15.47
CA VAL A 22 6.39 -7.75 -16.63
C VAL A 22 7.54 -6.81 -16.32
N VAL A 23 8.71 -7.10 -16.86
CA VAL A 23 9.90 -6.26 -16.70
C VAL A 23 10.16 -5.54 -18.01
N CYS A 24 10.23 -4.21 -17.97
CA CYS A 24 10.31 -3.36 -19.15
C CYS A 24 11.62 -2.58 -19.23
N ASP A 25 12.07 -2.38 -20.46
CA ASP A 25 13.13 -1.44 -20.84
C ASP A 25 12.56 -0.23 -21.62
N GLN A 26 11.38 0.27 -21.24
CA GLN A 26 10.66 1.42 -21.84
C GLN A 26 9.77 1.16 -23.08
N ARG A 27 9.45 -0.09 -23.46
CA ARG A 27 8.63 -0.35 -24.67
C ARG A 27 7.13 -0.47 -24.42
N ILE A 28 6.73 -0.97 -23.26
CA ILE A 28 5.32 -1.20 -22.92
C ILE A 28 4.68 0.13 -22.54
N ARG A 29 3.68 0.54 -23.31
CA ARG A 29 2.85 1.75 -23.06
C ARG A 29 1.50 1.42 -22.45
N GLU A 30 1.03 0.20 -22.70
CA GLU A 30 -0.24 -0.33 -22.25
C GLU A 30 -0.09 -1.83 -21.98
N LEU A 31 -0.82 -2.31 -21.00
CA LEU A 31 -1.02 -3.74 -20.81
C LEU A 31 -2.36 -4.09 -21.44
N GLY A 32 -2.40 -5.21 -22.17
CA GLY A 32 -3.61 -5.64 -22.85
C GLY A 32 -4.69 -6.11 -21.87
N PRO A 33 -5.96 -6.15 -22.31
CA PRO A 33 -7.10 -6.56 -21.48
C PRO A 33 -7.02 -8.02 -21.01
N TRP A 34 -6.20 -8.85 -21.67
CA TRP A 34 -5.97 -10.26 -21.34
C TRP A 34 -5.50 -10.51 -19.90
N ILE A 35 -4.93 -9.51 -19.21
CA ILE A 35 -4.58 -9.64 -17.78
C ILE A 35 -5.82 -9.96 -16.95
N LYS A 36 -6.97 -9.38 -17.28
CA LYS A 36 -8.25 -9.64 -16.59
C LYS A 36 -8.72 -11.08 -16.77
N GLU A 37 -8.35 -11.72 -17.88
CA GLU A 37 -8.74 -13.10 -18.19
C GLU A 37 -7.93 -14.13 -17.38
N MET A 38 -6.84 -13.72 -16.74
CA MET A 38 -6.03 -14.59 -15.86
C MET A 38 -6.72 -14.81 -14.52
N SER A 39 -7.77 -15.64 -14.54
CA SER A 39 -8.69 -15.88 -13.40
C SER A 39 -8.00 -16.40 -12.13
N ARG A 40 -6.78 -16.94 -12.22
CA ARG A 40 -6.00 -17.44 -11.06
C ARG A 40 -4.82 -16.55 -10.66
N LEU A 41 -4.62 -15.41 -11.31
CA LEU A 41 -3.49 -14.52 -11.05
C LEU A 41 -3.59 -13.94 -9.64
N ARG A 42 -2.65 -14.31 -8.76
CA ARG A 42 -2.54 -13.83 -7.38
C ARG A 42 -1.54 -12.68 -7.24
N LYS A 43 -0.49 -12.64 -8.06
CA LYS A 43 0.56 -11.63 -8.00
C LYS A 43 0.90 -11.06 -9.38
N LEU A 44 0.87 -9.75 -9.52
CA LEU A 44 1.31 -9.02 -10.71
C LEU A 44 2.48 -8.11 -10.35
N VAL A 45 3.63 -8.34 -10.99
CA VAL A 45 4.83 -7.51 -10.86
C VAL A 45 5.08 -6.79 -12.17
N ILE A 46 5.20 -5.47 -12.12
CA ILE A 46 5.47 -4.57 -13.24
C ILE A 46 6.66 -3.72 -12.82
N SER A 47 7.79 -3.87 -13.48
CA SER A 47 9.03 -3.18 -13.08
C SER A 47 9.65 -2.46 -14.26
N GLY A 48 9.97 -1.17 -14.07
CA GLY A 48 10.69 -0.35 -15.06
C GLY A 48 9.87 0.01 -16.31
N CYS A 49 8.55 -0.14 -16.27
CA CYS A 49 7.67 0.22 -17.39
C CYS A 49 7.42 1.73 -17.43
N THR A 50 8.47 2.51 -17.72
CA THR A 50 8.48 3.98 -17.61
C THR A 50 7.53 4.70 -18.57
N LYS A 51 7.00 4.02 -19.60
CA LYS A 51 6.01 4.58 -20.54
C LYS A 51 4.58 4.09 -20.32
N LEU A 52 4.35 3.21 -19.34
CA LEU A 52 3.03 2.72 -18.99
C LEU A 52 2.24 3.84 -18.32
N VAL A 53 1.10 4.23 -18.89
CA VAL A 53 0.31 5.38 -18.41
C VAL A 53 -0.86 4.96 -17.51
N SER A 54 -1.41 3.77 -17.75
CA SER A 54 -2.51 3.23 -16.96
C SER A 54 -2.41 1.71 -16.85
N LEU A 55 -2.93 1.17 -15.75
CA LEU A 55 -3.20 -0.26 -15.64
C LEU A 55 -4.61 -0.57 -16.14
N PRO A 56 -4.80 -1.65 -16.91
CA PRO A 56 -6.12 -2.13 -17.30
C PRO A 56 -6.86 -2.68 -16.08
N GLN A 57 -8.10 -3.11 -16.29
CA GLN A 57 -8.81 -3.89 -15.28
C GLN A 57 -8.01 -5.14 -14.90
N LEU A 58 -7.93 -5.40 -13.59
CA LEU A 58 -7.20 -6.51 -13.01
C LEU A 58 -8.18 -7.65 -12.65
N PRO A 59 -7.71 -8.91 -12.64
CA PRO A 59 -8.54 -10.05 -12.28
C PRO A 59 -8.92 -9.98 -10.79
N ASP A 60 -10.15 -10.35 -10.45
CA ASP A 60 -10.66 -10.29 -9.07
C ASP A 60 -9.88 -11.21 -8.11
N SER A 61 -9.14 -12.20 -8.64
CA SER A 61 -8.30 -13.10 -7.84
C SER A 61 -6.98 -12.48 -7.37
N LEU A 62 -6.63 -11.28 -7.86
CA LEU A 62 -5.37 -10.61 -7.56
C LEU A 62 -5.28 -10.26 -6.08
N ARG A 63 -4.16 -10.64 -5.45
CA ARG A 63 -3.87 -10.36 -4.04
C ARG A 63 -2.75 -9.34 -3.88
N TYR A 64 -1.80 -9.30 -4.81
CA TYR A 64 -0.62 -8.45 -4.75
C TYR A 64 -0.33 -7.77 -6.08
N LEU A 65 -0.15 -6.45 -6.04
CA LEU A 65 0.22 -5.64 -7.18
C LEU A 65 1.51 -4.85 -6.88
N GLU A 66 2.58 -5.16 -7.58
CA GLU A 66 3.85 -4.42 -7.46
C GLU A 66 4.13 -3.72 -8.79
N ALA A 67 3.99 -2.40 -8.83
CA ALA A 67 4.37 -1.54 -9.94
C ALA A 67 5.50 -0.61 -9.49
N GLU A 68 6.76 -1.00 -9.72
CA GLU A 68 7.91 -0.21 -9.30
C GLU A 68 8.57 0.47 -10.51
N ASN A 69 9.04 1.71 -10.32
CA ASN A 69 9.78 2.47 -11.34
C ASN A 69 8.96 2.67 -12.63
N CYS A 70 7.63 2.80 -12.50
CA CYS A 70 6.71 3.10 -13.59
C CYS A 70 6.39 4.61 -13.60
N GLU A 71 7.37 5.42 -14.00
CA GLU A 71 7.35 6.89 -13.86
C GLU A 71 6.21 7.61 -14.60
N SER A 72 5.67 7.02 -15.67
CA SER A 72 4.53 7.58 -16.41
C SER A 72 3.17 7.10 -15.92
N LEU A 73 3.13 6.20 -14.93
CA LEU A 73 1.88 5.59 -14.49
C LEU A 73 1.05 6.62 -13.73
N GLU A 74 -0.12 6.94 -14.27
CA GLU A 74 -1.00 7.97 -13.74
C GLU A 74 -2.26 7.40 -13.09
N ARG A 75 -2.82 6.30 -13.61
CA ARG A 75 -4.19 5.87 -13.31
C ARG A 75 -4.33 4.36 -13.26
N LEU A 76 -5.38 3.93 -12.57
CA LEU A 76 -5.86 2.56 -12.55
C LEU A 76 -7.26 2.56 -13.19
N ASP A 77 -7.55 1.62 -14.09
CA ASP A 77 -8.92 1.46 -14.57
C ASP A 77 -9.80 0.93 -13.44
N SER A 78 -10.60 1.83 -12.87
CA SER A 78 -11.44 1.60 -11.68
C SER A 78 -12.90 1.26 -12.02
N SER A 79 -13.20 0.88 -13.27
CA SER A 79 -14.57 0.71 -13.76
C SER A 79 -15.33 -0.50 -13.16
N SER A 80 -14.67 -1.32 -12.36
CA SER A 80 -15.28 -2.33 -11.49
C SER A 80 -14.76 -2.11 -10.09
N SER A 81 -15.64 -1.70 -9.17
CA SER A 81 -15.33 -1.59 -7.74
C SER A 81 -14.79 -2.90 -7.15
N SER A 82 -15.04 -4.05 -7.79
CA SER A 82 -14.60 -5.38 -7.36
C SER A 82 -13.11 -5.68 -7.56
N SER A 83 -12.42 -5.06 -8.53
CA SER A 83 -11.08 -5.50 -8.93
C SER A 83 -9.97 -5.24 -7.90
N PHE A 84 -10.27 -4.47 -6.86
CA PHE A 84 -9.38 -4.22 -5.73
C PHE A 84 -9.97 -4.67 -4.38
N GLU A 85 -11.17 -5.23 -4.34
CA GLU A 85 -11.83 -5.68 -3.10
C GLU A 85 -11.07 -6.82 -2.41
N GLU A 86 -10.29 -7.61 -3.16
CA GLU A 86 -9.49 -8.72 -2.66
C GLU A 86 -7.97 -8.44 -2.57
N VAL A 87 -7.51 -7.28 -3.06
CA VAL A 87 -6.08 -6.94 -3.11
C VAL A 87 -5.59 -6.65 -1.71
N VAL A 88 -4.80 -7.59 -1.19
CA VAL A 88 -4.22 -7.52 0.14
C VAL A 88 -3.19 -6.40 0.19
N GLY A 89 -2.37 -6.26 -0.84
CA GLY A 89 -1.34 -5.23 -0.86
C GLY A 89 -0.91 -4.71 -2.22
N ALA A 90 -0.43 -3.47 -2.21
CA ALA A 90 0.09 -2.82 -3.39
C ALA A 90 1.41 -2.09 -3.15
N ASN A 91 2.28 -2.05 -4.15
CA ASN A 91 3.50 -1.26 -4.12
C ASN A 91 3.61 -0.45 -5.41
N PHE A 92 3.56 0.86 -5.31
CA PHE A 92 3.71 1.81 -6.41
C PHE A 92 4.99 2.65 -6.27
N GLY A 93 6.06 2.04 -5.74
CA GLY A 93 7.36 2.67 -5.56
C GLY A 93 7.83 3.41 -6.82
N ASN A 94 8.22 4.67 -6.65
CA ASN A 94 8.71 5.55 -7.70
C ASN A 94 7.71 5.82 -8.85
N CYS A 95 6.41 5.59 -8.65
CA CYS A 95 5.36 5.96 -9.61
C CYS A 95 4.87 7.40 -9.40
N PHE A 96 5.76 8.39 -9.46
CA PHE A 96 5.48 9.77 -9.02
C PHE A 96 4.36 10.52 -9.76
N LYS A 97 3.93 10.05 -10.93
CA LYS A 97 2.78 10.61 -11.66
C LYS A 97 1.43 10.02 -11.27
N LEU A 98 1.40 9.06 -10.34
CA LEU A 98 0.18 8.41 -9.89
C LEU A 98 -0.76 9.46 -9.28
N LYS A 99 -1.93 9.62 -9.91
CA LYS A 99 -2.88 10.68 -9.55
C LYS A 99 -3.51 10.44 -8.19
N GLN A 100 -4.04 11.51 -7.60
CA GLN A 100 -4.66 11.48 -6.28
C GLN A 100 -5.78 10.45 -6.20
N GLU A 101 -6.63 10.36 -7.22
CA GLU A 101 -7.77 9.43 -7.25
C GLU A 101 -7.30 7.96 -7.21
N ALA A 102 -6.20 7.63 -7.90
CA ALA A 102 -5.61 6.30 -7.88
C ALA A 102 -5.01 5.97 -6.51
N ARG A 103 -4.29 6.92 -5.90
CA ARG A 103 -3.71 6.77 -4.55
C ARG A 103 -4.81 6.57 -3.51
N GLU A 104 -5.88 7.36 -3.55
CA GLU A 104 -7.02 7.23 -2.64
C GLU A 104 -7.75 5.89 -2.81
N LEU A 105 -7.91 5.43 -4.05
CA LEU A 105 -8.47 4.09 -4.32
C LEU A 105 -7.62 3.01 -3.65
N ILE A 106 -6.30 3.03 -3.85
CA ILE A 106 -5.38 2.05 -3.27
C ILE A 106 -5.42 2.08 -1.73
N ILE A 107 -5.40 3.27 -1.13
CA ILE A 107 -5.47 3.41 0.34
C ILE A 107 -6.79 2.85 0.90
N ARG A 108 -7.89 3.00 0.16
CA ARG A 108 -9.20 2.51 0.56
C ARG A 108 -9.33 1.00 0.43
N THR A 109 -8.71 0.40 -0.58
CA THR A 109 -8.92 -1.01 -0.93
C THR A 109 -7.85 -1.95 -0.36
N CYS A 110 -6.60 -1.49 -0.25
CA CYS A 110 -5.49 -2.34 0.16
C CYS A 110 -5.27 -2.29 1.67
N ARG A 111 -4.97 -3.45 2.26
CA ARG A 111 -4.62 -3.58 3.69
C ARG A 111 -3.25 -3.00 3.99
N PHE A 112 -2.36 -2.99 3.00
CA PHE A 112 -1.09 -2.27 3.06
C PHE A 112 -0.68 -1.76 1.68
N ALA A 113 -0.08 -0.58 1.64
CA ALA A 113 0.41 -0.01 0.38
C ALA A 113 1.70 0.79 0.53
N VAL A 114 2.47 0.85 -0.55
CA VAL A 114 3.55 1.82 -0.75
C VAL A 114 3.16 2.74 -1.88
N LEU A 115 3.17 4.05 -1.62
CA LEU A 115 2.76 5.07 -2.58
C LEU A 115 3.77 6.21 -2.60
N PRO A 116 3.99 6.88 -3.74
CA PRO A 116 4.73 8.13 -3.76
C PRO A 116 4.02 9.15 -2.88
N ALA A 117 4.80 9.87 -2.05
CA ALA A 117 4.25 10.98 -1.28
C ALA A 117 3.67 12.04 -2.23
N GLY A 118 2.51 12.58 -1.85
CA GLY A 118 2.04 13.83 -2.43
C GLY A 118 2.73 15.03 -1.80
N GLU A 119 2.25 16.22 -2.16
CA GLU A 119 2.65 17.45 -1.48
C GLU A 119 2.26 17.44 0.01
N GLN A 120 1.20 16.71 0.36
CA GLN A 120 0.63 16.62 1.70
C GLN A 120 0.17 15.18 1.97
N MET A 121 0.09 14.82 3.25
CA MET A 121 -0.55 13.60 3.72
C MET A 121 -1.98 13.49 3.14
N PRO A 122 -2.43 12.30 2.72
CA PRO A 122 -3.76 12.14 2.14
C PRO A 122 -4.88 12.60 3.08
N VAL A 123 -5.80 13.42 2.56
CA VAL A 123 -6.87 14.07 3.35
C VAL A 123 -7.84 13.09 4.01
N ASN A 124 -7.90 11.86 3.52
CA ASN A 124 -8.70 10.80 4.12
C ASN A 124 -8.14 10.32 5.47
N PHE A 125 -6.89 10.62 5.84
CA PHE A 125 -6.40 10.39 7.19
C PHE A 125 -6.96 11.45 8.15
N ARG A 126 -7.94 11.05 8.96
CA ARG A 126 -8.62 11.94 9.91
C ARG A 126 -7.67 12.56 10.92
N TRP A 127 -6.72 11.79 11.42
CA TRP A 127 -5.71 12.25 12.38
C TRP A 127 -4.36 12.24 11.70
N GLN A 128 -3.60 13.33 11.84
CA GLN A 128 -2.30 13.51 11.21
C GLN A 128 -1.39 14.30 12.16
N ALA A 129 -0.11 13.98 12.17
CA ALA A 129 0.90 14.70 12.94
C ALA A 129 2.24 14.71 12.20
N ARG A 130 3.07 15.70 12.54
CA ARG A 130 4.50 15.68 12.20
C ARG A 130 5.25 14.83 13.20
N GLY A 131 6.22 14.07 12.70
CA GLY A 131 7.00 13.11 13.47
C GLY A 131 6.31 11.74 13.58
N SER A 132 6.80 10.94 14.52
CA SER A 132 6.39 9.56 14.75
C SER A 132 5.20 9.38 15.68
N SER A 133 4.70 10.44 16.33
CA SER A 133 3.69 10.33 17.39
C SER A 133 2.42 11.10 17.06
N LEU A 134 1.27 10.48 17.32
CA LEU A 134 -0.05 11.02 17.03
C LEU A 134 -1.00 10.80 18.20
N SER A 135 -1.60 11.88 18.70
CA SER A 135 -2.65 11.80 19.71
C SER A 135 -4.03 11.80 19.06
N THR A 136 -4.89 10.84 19.43
CA THR A 136 -6.29 10.81 19.01
C THR A 136 -7.21 11.16 20.18
N LYS A 137 -8.32 11.83 19.88
CA LYS A 137 -9.43 12.06 20.82
C LYS A 137 -10.69 11.41 20.28
N TRP A 138 -11.27 10.53 21.06
CA TRP A 138 -12.46 9.78 20.68
C TRP A 138 -13.70 10.46 21.25
N ASN A 139 -14.58 10.95 20.37
CA ASN A 139 -15.85 11.56 20.78
C ASN A 139 -16.94 10.48 20.77
N GLY A 140 -17.03 9.63 21.80
CA GLY A 140 -18.04 8.57 21.89
C GLY A 140 -17.86 7.65 23.10
N THR A 141 -18.92 6.92 23.46
CA THR A 141 -18.97 6.06 24.66
C THR A 141 -18.21 4.74 24.55
N ASP A 142 -17.69 4.38 23.37
CA ASP A 142 -16.79 3.25 23.16
C ASP A 142 -15.82 3.56 22.00
N PRO A 143 -14.54 3.15 22.07
CA PRO A 143 -13.65 3.19 20.92
C PRO A 143 -14.21 2.26 19.83
N PRO A 144 -14.13 2.65 18.55
CA PRO A 144 -14.64 1.81 17.49
C PRO A 144 -13.87 0.49 17.47
N THR A 145 -14.57 -0.64 17.50
CA THR A 145 -14.05 -1.99 17.19
C THR A 145 -13.64 -2.12 15.71
N ILE A 146 -13.48 -1.00 15.00
CA ILE A 146 -13.23 -0.91 13.57
C ILE A 146 -11.71 -0.94 13.39
N PRO A 147 -11.18 -1.73 12.43
CA PRO A 147 -9.76 -1.69 12.11
C PRO A 147 -9.32 -0.26 11.79
N LEU A 148 -8.11 0.09 12.22
CA LEU A 148 -7.51 1.38 11.91
C LEU A 148 -6.55 1.22 10.75
N MET A 149 -6.44 2.27 9.93
CA MET A 149 -5.41 2.38 8.91
C MET A 149 -4.33 3.34 9.40
N GLY A 150 -3.13 2.82 9.63
CA GLY A 150 -1.93 3.61 9.86
C GLY A 150 -1.31 4.07 8.56
N CYS A 151 -0.67 5.24 8.59
CA CYS A 151 0.13 5.77 7.50
C CYS A 151 1.38 6.43 8.06
N VAL A 152 2.53 6.15 7.46
CA VAL A 152 3.79 6.84 7.77
C VAL A 152 4.46 7.33 6.50
N LEU A 153 4.92 8.58 6.53
CA LEU A 153 5.79 9.17 5.52
C LEU A 153 7.23 9.03 5.99
N LEU A 154 8.06 8.33 5.21
CA LEU A 154 9.46 8.11 5.58
C LEU A 154 10.41 9.07 4.85
N VAL A 155 11.46 9.49 5.55
CA VAL A 155 12.64 10.16 4.97
C VAL A 155 13.83 9.25 5.14
N VAL A 156 14.58 9.04 4.07
CA VAL A 156 15.87 8.37 4.15
C VAL A 156 16.94 9.42 4.47
N LYS A 157 17.62 9.25 5.60
CA LYS A 157 18.68 10.14 6.10
C LYS A 157 20.04 9.83 5.50
N GLU A 158 20.33 8.55 5.33
CA GLU A 158 21.62 8.05 4.85
C GLU A 158 21.37 6.98 3.78
N VAL A 159 22.08 7.09 2.65
CA VAL A 159 22.14 6.00 1.67
C VAL A 159 23.08 4.95 2.25
N GLY A 160 22.54 3.97 2.96
CA GLY A 160 23.33 2.88 3.53
C GLY A 160 24.10 2.12 2.44
N ASP A 161 25.32 1.71 2.76
CA ASP A 161 26.13 0.82 1.91
C ASP A 161 25.51 -0.59 1.92
N ASP A 162 25.37 -1.17 0.73
CA ASP A 162 24.55 -2.32 0.38
C ASP A 162 24.91 -3.61 1.13
N ARG A 163 23.89 -4.45 1.45
CA ARG A 163 23.89 -5.93 1.22
C ARG A 163 22.73 -6.72 1.83
N ARG A 164 21.84 -6.13 2.62
CA ARG A 164 20.59 -6.78 3.04
C ARG A 164 19.47 -5.75 2.99
N LYS A 165 18.68 -5.75 1.91
CA LYS A 165 17.37 -5.09 1.91
C LYS A 165 16.45 -5.85 2.86
N GLU A 166 16.65 -5.68 4.18
CA GLU A 166 15.62 -6.01 5.14
C GLU A 166 14.43 -5.12 4.77
N GLY A 167 13.29 -5.74 4.47
CA GLY A 167 12.11 -4.97 4.09
C GLY A 167 11.65 -4.05 5.20
N LEU A 168 10.83 -3.06 4.86
CA LEU A 168 10.34 -2.10 5.84
C LEU A 168 9.56 -2.81 6.97
N ASP A 169 10.03 -2.58 8.20
CA ASP A 169 9.36 -2.97 9.43
C ASP A 169 8.90 -1.71 10.16
N VAL A 170 7.59 -1.45 10.13
CA VAL A 170 6.96 -0.42 10.98
C VAL A 170 6.35 -1.10 12.19
N TYR A 171 6.70 -0.60 13.37
CA TYR A 171 6.08 -0.94 14.64
C TYR A 171 5.18 0.19 15.08
N TYR A 172 4.19 -0.14 15.89
CA TYR A 172 3.40 0.87 16.58
C TYR A 172 3.17 0.49 18.03
N CYS A 173 3.14 1.49 18.89
CA CYS A 173 2.78 1.39 20.30
C CYS A 173 1.52 2.21 20.54
N ILE A 174 0.64 1.71 21.41
CA ILE A 174 -0.59 2.40 21.78
C ILE A 174 -0.57 2.60 23.28
N GLU A 175 -0.59 3.87 23.68
CA GLU A 175 -0.69 4.26 25.08
C GLU A 175 -2.10 4.79 25.31
N ASP A 176 -2.90 4.01 26.06
CA ASP A 176 -4.12 4.52 26.66
C ASP A 176 -3.74 5.12 28.02
N GLY A 177 -4.02 6.40 28.24
CA GLY A 177 -3.56 7.17 29.42
C GLY A 177 -3.99 6.62 30.79
N THR A 178 -4.70 5.49 30.82
CA THR A 178 -5.16 4.73 31.98
C THR A 178 -4.20 3.62 32.41
N THR A 179 -3.31 3.14 31.52
CA THR A 179 -2.37 2.03 31.81
C THR A 179 -0.93 2.43 31.55
N THR A 180 -0.02 1.99 32.41
CA THR A 180 1.43 2.28 32.31
C THR A 180 2.17 1.36 31.33
N THR A 181 1.44 0.52 30.60
CA THR A 181 2.00 -0.55 29.77
C THR A 181 1.76 -0.27 28.30
N SER A 182 2.79 0.21 27.59
CA SER A 182 2.80 0.29 26.12
C SER A 182 3.09 -1.10 25.53
N VAL A 183 2.23 -1.60 24.65
CA VAL A 183 2.51 -2.84 23.89
C VAL A 183 2.99 -2.48 22.49
N ARG A 184 4.10 -3.08 22.07
CA ARG A 184 4.71 -2.88 20.75
C ARG A 184 4.20 -3.92 19.76
N HIS A 185 3.56 -3.46 18.70
CA HIS A 185 3.00 -4.30 17.64
C HIS A 185 3.77 -4.11 16.34
N ARG A 186 3.77 -5.12 15.47
CA ARG A 186 4.39 -5.06 14.13
C ARG A 186 3.29 -4.93 13.08
N SER A 187 3.38 -3.90 12.25
CA SER A 187 2.42 -3.68 11.14
C SER A 187 2.49 -4.79 10.08
N GLY A 188 1.37 -5.10 9.40
CA GLY A 188 1.31 -6.14 8.37
C GLY A 188 2.20 -5.93 7.14
N ILE A 189 2.74 -4.71 6.95
CA ILE A 189 3.58 -4.34 5.81
C ILE A 189 4.89 -5.15 5.71
N HIS A 190 5.36 -5.67 6.84
CA HIS A 190 6.58 -6.50 6.91
C HIS A 190 6.52 -7.76 6.04
N SER A 191 5.31 -8.30 5.82
CA SER A 191 5.10 -9.55 5.09
C SER A 191 5.54 -9.46 3.63
N GLN A 192 5.55 -8.26 3.04
CA GLN A 192 5.84 -8.03 1.63
C GLN A 192 7.29 -7.65 1.34
N ARG A 193 8.07 -7.41 2.39
CA ARG A 193 9.46 -6.95 2.28
C ARG A 193 9.65 -5.76 1.34
N PHE A 194 8.76 -4.77 1.40
CA PHE A 194 8.87 -3.59 0.54
C PHE A 194 10.18 -2.83 0.79
N PRO A 195 10.77 -2.24 -0.26
CA PRO A 195 11.95 -1.41 -0.11
C PRO A 195 11.65 -0.17 0.73
N VAL A 196 12.65 0.28 1.48
CA VAL A 196 12.65 1.61 2.09
C VAL A 196 12.96 2.62 0.98
N LEU A 197 12.00 3.50 0.71
CA LEU A 197 12.02 4.49 -0.35
C LEU A 197 11.87 5.87 0.28
N ASN A 198 12.69 6.82 -0.18
CA ASN A 198 12.61 8.20 0.26
C ASN A 198 11.34 8.86 -0.30
N GLU A 199 10.66 9.69 0.49
CA GLU A 199 9.45 10.40 0.06
C GLU A 199 8.31 9.48 -0.39
N HIS A 200 8.14 8.36 0.33
CA HIS A 200 7.04 7.44 0.12
C HIS A 200 6.17 7.32 1.37
N LEU A 201 4.88 7.15 1.12
CA LEU A 201 3.86 6.82 2.10
C LEU A 201 3.74 5.31 2.21
N TYR A 202 3.67 4.84 3.45
CA TYR A 202 3.47 3.44 3.78
C TYR A 202 2.19 3.32 4.60
N THR A 203 1.18 2.66 4.03
CA THR A 203 -0.08 2.40 4.74
C THR A 203 -0.14 0.95 5.20
N PHE A 204 -0.79 0.72 6.33
CA PHE A 204 -0.97 -0.60 6.91
C PHE A 204 -2.17 -0.64 7.84
N GLU A 205 -2.90 -1.75 7.79
CA GLU A 205 -3.97 -2.06 8.73
C GLU A 205 -3.40 -2.37 10.12
N ILE A 206 -4.07 -1.84 11.14
CA ILE A 206 -3.86 -2.10 12.56
C ILE A 206 -4.98 -3.07 12.96
N GLU A 207 -4.64 -4.36 13.02
CA GLU A 207 -5.60 -5.47 13.17
C GLU A 207 -6.04 -5.74 14.62
N GLU A 208 -5.30 -5.23 15.60
CA GLU A 208 -5.60 -5.54 17.00
C GLU A 208 -6.82 -4.76 17.50
N LYS A 209 -7.63 -5.41 18.36
CA LYS A 209 -8.70 -4.74 19.11
C LYS A 209 -8.08 -3.73 20.06
N VAL A 210 -7.83 -2.53 19.54
CA VAL A 210 -7.30 -1.45 20.36
C VAL A 210 -8.42 -0.96 21.27
N SER A 211 -8.33 -1.26 22.56
CA SER A 211 -9.08 -0.52 23.56
C SER A 211 -8.50 0.89 23.65
N CYS A 212 -8.98 1.81 22.83
CA CYS A 212 -8.63 3.22 22.96
C CYS A 212 -9.50 3.83 24.08
N GLY A 213 -8.91 4.47 25.08
CA GLY A 213 -9.66 5.33 25.99
C GLY A 213 -10.03 6.67 25.34
N GLU A 214 -10.48 7.64 26.13
CA GLU A 214 -10.89 8.97 25.62
C GLU A 214 -9.77 9.70 24.84
N SER A 215 -8.52 9.42 25.19
CA SER A 215 -7.32 9.90 24.50
C SER A 215 -6.30 8.78 24.41
N SER A 216 -5.80 8.50 23.20
CA SER A 216 -4.74 7.51 22.99
C SER A 216 -3.61 8.10 22.17
N ILE A 217 -2.38 7.69 22.49
CA ILE A 217 -1.19 8.08 21.73
C ILE A 217 -0.75 6.88 20.92
N PHE A 218 -0.57 7.10 19.62
CA PHE A 218 0.03 6.15 18.70
C PHE A 218 1.43 6.60 18.39
N GLU A 219 2.40 5.76 18.71
CA GLU A 219 3.81 5.98 18.37
C GLU A 219 4.23 5.00 17.29
N PHE A 220 4.78 5.50 16.19
CA PHE A 220 5.25 4.72 15.05
C PHE A 220 6.77 4.66 15.03
N GLU A 221 7.33 3.46 15.04
CA GLU A 221 8.77 3.22 15.03
C GLU A 221 9.16 2.43 13.78
N VAL A 222 10.26 2.81 13.12
CA VAL A 222 10.80 2.06 11.99
C VAL A 222 12.07 1.35 12.43
N ARG A 223 12.21 0.07 12.08
CA ARG A 223 13.40 -0.72 12.43
C ARG A 223 14.69 -0.20 11.78
N ASP A 224 14.56 0.25 10.54
CA ASP A 224 15.67 0.71 9.74
C ASP A 224 16.14 2.09 10.24
N LYS A 225 17.38 2.13 10.74
CA LYS A 225 17.98 3.36 11.31
C LYS A 225 18.37 4.38 10.24
N THR A 226 18.37 3.99 8.96
CA THR A 226 18.66 4.88 7.83
C THR A 226 17.48 5.79 7.50
N CYS A 227 16.30 5.58 8.08
CA CYS A 227 15.13 6.40 7.85
C CYS A 227 14.44 6.83 9.15
N GLU A 228 13.57 7.84 9.04
CA GLU A 228 12.69 8.28 10.12
C GLU A 228 11.28 8.59 9.62
N VAL A 229 10.32 8.58 10.55
CA VAL A 229 8.95 9.02 10.27
C VAL A 229 8.91 10.55 10.28
N ARG A 230 8.67 11.14 9.10
CA ARG A 230 8.46 12.59 8.92
C ARG A 230 7.09 13.01 9.38
N GLU A 231 6.09 12.23 8.99
CA GLU A 231 4.68 12.48 9.25
C GLU A 231 3.98 11.14 9.45
N CYS A 232 2.97 11.12 10.30
CA CYS A 232 2.14 9.95 10.51
C CYS A 232 0.66 10.32 10.48
N GLY A 233 -0.17 9.33 10.16
CA GLY A 233 -1.60 9.47 10.04
C GLY A 233 -2.35 8.24 10.50
N LEU A 234 -3.58 8.46 10.95
CA LEU A 234 -4.54 7.42 11.29
C LEU A 234 -5.88 7.72 10.65
N ASN A 235 -6.52 6.68 10.15
CA ASN A 235 -7.90 6.73 9.70
C ASN A 235 -8.71 5.54 10.23
N LEU A 236 -10.02 5.70 10.26
CA LEU A 236 -10.96 4.60 10.42
C LEU A 236 -11.09 3.86 9.09
N VAL A 237 -11.00 2.54 9.11
CA VAL A 237 -11.35 1.73 7.94
C VAL A 237 -12.87 1.68 7.85
N THR A 238 -13.47 2.52 7.02
CA THR A 238 -14.90 2.34 6.69
C THR A 238 -15.02 1.07 5.87
N THR A 239 -15.39 -0.04 6.51
CA THR A 239 -15.77 -1.27 5.81
C THR A 239 -16.98 -0.94 4.93
N THR A 240 -16.76 -0.63 3.66
CA THR A 240 -17.83 -0.69 2.67
C THR A 240 -18.16 -2.16 2.47
N LEU A 241 -19.25 -2.57 3.13
CA LEU A 241 -20.09 -3.73 2.88
C LEU A 241 -19.57 -5.10 3.36
N ILE A 242 -20.19 -5.50 4.47
CA ILE A 242 -20.73 -6.83 4.75
C ILE A 242 -21.14 -7.55 3.45
N HIS A 243 -20.74 -8.81 3.29
CA HIS A 243 -21.61 -9.95 2.93
C HIS A 243 -20.94 -11.22 3.49
N VAL A 244 -21.52 -11.84 4.53
CA VAL A 244 -22.53 -12.93 4.48
C VAL A 244 -22.02 -14.15 3.73
#